data_AF-A0A1H5PDS0-F1
#
_entry.id   AF-A0A1H5PDS0-F1
#
_cell.length_a   1.000
_cell.length_b   1.000
_cell.length_c   1.000
_cell.angle_alpha   90.00
_cell.angle_beta   90.00
_cell.angle_gamma   90.00
#
_symmetry.space_group_name_H-M   'P 1'
#
loop_
_entity.id
_entity.type
_entity.pdbx_description
1 polymer ?
#
loop_
_entity_poly.entity_id
_entity_poly.type
_entity_poly.pdbx_seq_one_letter_code
_entity_poly.pdbx_strand_id
1 'polypeptide(L)'
;MAKKCIGILTGGGDVPGLNSVIKTVTYRSNEDDIEIFGLRRGWEALTHLNLEGPTSRSRYVMPLNRENTRTIDRRGGTVLHSSRTNPSKMRKLPDHVAGKDFPASVSTRGGVGGTTSATKTWDVSGRVLANLSALGIEHLIALGGGDTLSYAAKLDELGVKIIAIPKMMDNDVRNTEYCIGFSTAITRASDAIQLVTSSFLSSMRLSSERRDPD
;
A
#
# COMPACT_ATOMS: atom_id res chain seq x y z
N MET A 1 27.22 -2.35 18.52
CA MET A 1 26.83 -1.41 17.44
C MET A 1 25.32 -1.22 17.50
N ALA A 2 24.79 -0.05 17.13
CA ALA A 2 23.33 0.12 17.03
C ALA A 2 22.79 -0.82 15.95
N LYS A 3 21.68 -1.49 16.25
CA LYS A 3 21.05 -2.44 15.34
C LYS A 3 20.42 -1.67 14.17
N LYS A 4 20.68 -2.09 12.94
CA LYS A 4 20.09 -1.44 11.76
C LYS A 4 18.57 -1.59 11.78
N CYS A 5 17.85 -0.60 11.29
CA CYS A 5 16.39 -0.58 11.32
C CYS A 5 15.76 -0.31 9.94
N ILE A 6 14.80 -1.16 9.58
CA ILE A 6 14.04 -1.12 8.33
C ILE A 6 12.56 -0.85 8.62
N GLY A 7 11.96 0.10 7.92
CA GLY A 7 10.52 0.28 7.84
C GLY A 7 9.95 -0.45 6.62
N ILE A 8 8.76 -1.03 6.72
CA ILE A 8 8.05 -1.60 5.57
C ILE A 8 6.59 -1.14 5.57
N LEU A 9 6.08 -0.68 4.43
CA LEU A 9 4.70 -0.21 4.28
C LEU A 9 4.05 -0.71 3.01
N THR A 10 2.72 -0.82 3.02
CA THR A 10 1.89 -1.14 1.86
C THR A 10 0.95 0.02 1.56
N GLY A 11 1.06 0.63 0.37
CA GLY A 11 0.24 1.75 -0.07
C GLY A 11 -0.74 1.40 -1.20
N GLY A 12 -1.86 2.12 -1.28
CA GLY A 12 -2.89 1.92 -2.30
C GLY A 12 -3.79 0.72 -2.03
N GLY A 13 -4.35 0.11 -3.07
CA GLY A 13 -5.21 -1.08 -2.93
C GLY A 13 -4.41 -2.36 -2.64
N ASP A 14 -4.98 -3.26 -1.86
CA ASP A 14 -4.34 -4.52 -1.51
C ASP A 14 -4.41 -5.52 -2.67
N VAL A 15 -3.39 -6.38 -2.77
CA VAL A 15 -3.34 -7.48 -3.74
C VAL A 15 -2.77 -8.74 -3.07
N PRO A 16 -3.03 -9.94 -3.62
CA PRO A 16 -2.40 -11.17 -3.15
C PRO A 16 -0.86 -11.12 -3.22
N GLY A 17 -0.19 -11.73 -2.25
CA GLY A 17 1.28 -11.88 -2.22
C GLY A 17 2.03 -10.89 -1.31
N LEU A 18 1.38 -9.82 -0.83
CA LEU A 18 2.05 -8.84 0.04
C LEU A 18 2.55 -9.41 1.35
N ASN A 19 1.74 -10.25 1.98
CA ASN A 19 2.14 -10.90 3.22
C ASN A 19 3.35 -11.81 3.04
N SER A 20 3.52 -12.43 1.86
CA SER A 20 4.69 -13.24 1.54
C SER A 20 5.96 -12.38 1.45
N VAL A 21 5.86 -11.17 0.89
CA VAL A 21 6.97 -10.20 0.87
C VAL A 21 7.32 -9.78 2.29
N ILE A 22 6.34 -9.34 3.07
CA ILE A 22 6.54 -8.91 4.46
C ILE A 22 7.20 -10.01 5.28
N LYS A 23 6.72 -11.25 5.17
CA LYS A 23 7.30 -12.42 5.84
C LYS A 23 8.74 -12.67 5.41
N THR A 24 9.02 -12.64 4.10
CA THR A 24 10.37 -12.88 3.56
C THR A 24 11.36 -11.85 4.07
N VAL A 25 11.01 -10.57 3.97
CA VAL A 25 11.84 -9.46 4.47
C VAL A 25 12.05 -9.61 5.97
N THR A 26 11.00 -9.94 6.73
CA THR A 26 11.09 -10.12 8.19
C THR A 26 12.03 -11.27 8.57
N TYR A 27 11.92 -12.40 7.89
CA TYR A 27 12.75 -13.58 8.17
C TYR A 27 14.22 -13.31 7.86
N ARG A 28 14.51 -12.64 6.73
CA ARG A 28 15.88 -12.25 6.35
C ARG A 28 16.46 -11.20 7.29
N SER A 29 15.69 -10.15 7.60
CA SER A 29 16.12 -9.12 8.55
C SER A 29 16.46 -9.73 9.92
N ASN A 30 15.69 -10.72 10.38
CA ASN A 30 15.99 -11.40 11.63
C ASN A 30 17.27 -12.26 11.59
N GLU A 31 17.65 -12.80 10.43
CA GLU A 31 18.92 -13.54 10.24
C GLU A 31 20.13 -12.59 10.28
N ASP A 32 19.97 -11.39 9.73
CA ASP A 32 21.03 -10.39 9.61
C ASP A 32 21.13 -9.45 10.82
N ASP A 33 20.43 -9.76 11.92
CA ASP A 33 20.30 -8.89 13.10
C ASP A 33 19.85 -7.46 12.73
N ILE A 34 18.81 -7.34 11.91
CA ILE A 34 18.17 -6.08 11.53
C ILE A 34 16.78 -5.99 12.18
N GLU A 35 16.48 -4.88 12.83
CA GLU A 35 15.13 -4.59 13.32
C GLU A 35 14.22 -4.17 12.17
N ILE A 36 12.98 -4.66 12.21
CA ILE A 36 12.00 -4.34 11.18
C ILE A 36 10.68 -3.90 11.79
N PHE A 37 10.18 -2.75 11.34
CA PHE A 37 8.89 -2.20 11.71
C PHE A 37 7.94 -2.20 10.51
N GLY A 38 6.80 -2.86 10.68
CA GLY A 38 5.64 -2.70 9.83
C GLY A 38 4.93 -1.38 10.11
N LEU A 39 4.89 -0.50 9.11
CA LEU A 39 4.16 0.75 9.14
C LEU A 39 2.73 0.52 8.63
N ARG A 40 1.79 0.50 9.57
CA ARG A 40 0.40 0.15 9.29
C ARG A 40 -0.34 1.27 8.59
N ARG A 41 -1.23 0.92 7.67
CA ARG A 41 -2.02 1.88 6.86
C ARG A 41 -1.14 2.73 5.94
N GLY A 42 -0.08 2.15 5.39
CA GLY A 42 0.78 2.81 4.39
C GLY A 42 1.37 4.13 4.88
N TRP A 43 1.34 5.16 4.04
CA TRP A 43 1.83 6.49 4.38
C TRP A 43 1.03 7.19 5.49
N GLU A 44 -0.15 6.69 5.85
CA GLU A 44 -0.89 7.19 7.02
C GLU A 44 -0.06 7.03 8.29
N ALA A 45 0.70 5.94 8.44
CA ALA A 45 1.60 5.73 9.57
C ALA A 45 2.51 6.93 9.79
N LEU A 46 3.23 7.38 8.77
CA LEU A 46 4.24 8.42 8.92
C LEU A 46 3.65 9.84 8.95
N THR A 47 2.39 10.01 8.60
CA THR A 47 1.70 11.31 8.63
C THR A 47 0.85 11.50 9.88
N HIS A 48 0.23 10.42 10.38
CA HIS A 48 -0.70 10.44 11.51
C HIS A 48 -0.09 9.93 12.82
N LEU A 49 1.14 9.38 12.79
CA LEU A 49 1.84 8.99 14.00
C LEU A 49 2.03 10.20 14.91
N ASN A 50 1.55 10.02 16.14
CA ASN A 50 1.81 10.90 17.26
C ASN A 50 2.70 10.17 18.26
N LEU A 51 3.95 10.61 18.39
CA LEU A 51 4.94 9.96 19.28
C LEU A 51 4.62 10.17 20.77
N GLU A 52 3.88 11.22 21.11
CA GLU A 52 3.51 11.55 22.50
C GLU A 52 2.34 10.69 22.99
N GLY A 53 1.53 10.14 22.07
CA GLY A 53 0.38 9.31 22.40
C GLY A 53 0.71 7.82 22.41
N PRO A 54 0.70 7.11 23.55
CA PRO A 54 1.04 5.69 23.62
C PRO A 54 0.18 4.81 22.70
N THR A 55 -1.10 5.16 22.53
CA THR A 55 -2.04 4.45 21.64
C THR A 55 -1.75 4.67 20.15
N SER A 56 -1.12 5.79 19.78
CA SER A 56 -0.85 6.11 18.37
C SER A 56 0.30 5.27 17.83
N ARG A 57 1.34 5.05 18.63
CA ARG A 57 2.47 4.20 18.24
C ARG A 57 2.03 2.76 17.95
N SER A 58 1.28 2.13 18.85
CA SER A 58 0.80 0.75 18.64
C SER A 58 -0.20 0.62 17.48
N ARG A 59 -0.90 1.72 17.13
CA ARG A 59 -1.82 1.75 15.98
C ARG A 59 -1.08 1.69 14.64
N TYR A 60 0.03 2.44 14.51
CA TYR A 60 0.72 2.65 13.23
C TYR A 60 2.04 1.90 13.10
N VAL A 61 2.67 1.50 14.20
CA VAL A 61 3.98 0.86 14.20
C VAL A 61 3.84 -0.52 14.83
N MET A 62 4.14 -1.54 14.03
CA MET A 62 4.11 -2.95 14.44
C MET A 62 5.52 -3.54 14.31
N PRO A 63 6.19 -3.91 15.41
CA PRO A 63 7.42 -4.70 15.32
C PRO A 63 7.14 -6.01 14.57
N LEU A 64 7.96 -6.36 13.59
CA LEU A 64 7.83 -7.60 12.84
C LEU A 64 8.88 -8.60 13.30
N ASN A 65 8.46 -9.82 13.59
CA ASN A 65 9.35 -10.90 14.01
C ASN A 65 8.86 -12.25 13.46
N ARG A 66 9.66 -13.30 13.63
CA ARG A 66 9.34 -14.65 13.12
C ARG A 66 8.02 -15.20 13.68
N GLU A 67 7.67 -14.85 14.91
CA GLU A 67 6.45 -15.34 15.56
C GLU A 67 5.20 -14.70 14.95
N ASN A 68 5.16 -13.37 14.87
CA ASN A 68 3.99 -12.64 14.38
C ASN A 68 3.84 -12.63 12.85
N THR A 69 4.88 -13.05 12.11
CA THR A 69 4.84 -13.21 10.65
C THR A 69 4.77 -14.67 10.17
N ARG A 70 4.70 -15.65 11.08
CA ARG A 70 4.80 -17.09 10.74
C ARG A 70 3.78 -17.57 9.70
N THR A 71 2.54 -17.09 9.78
CA THR A 71 1.41 -17.60 8.99
C THR A 71 0.75 -16.56 8.08
N ILE A 72 1.31 -15.35 8.00
CA ILE A 72 0.65 -14.23 7.32
C ILE A 72 0.56 -14.45 5.81
N ASP A 73 1.53 -15.15 5.22
CA ASP A 73 1.63 -15.54 3.81
C ASP A 73 0.43 -16.36 3.32
N ARG A 74 -0.29 -17.01 4.24
CA ARG A 74 -1.48 -17.82 3.94
C ARG A 74 -2.76 -16.99 3.83
N ARG A 75 -2.70 -15.68 4.08
CA ARG A 75 -3.84 -14.77 4.07
C ARG A 75 -3.72 -13.78 2.90
N GLY A 76 -4.87 -13.48 2.28
CA GLY A 76 -4.97 -12.41 1.30
C GLY A 76 -4.77 -11.01 1.91
N GLY A 77 -4.55 -10.03 1.04
CA GLY A 77 -4.33 -8.64 1.43
C GLY A 77 -2.99 -8.40 2.14
N THR A 78 -2.96 -7.41 3.04
CA THR A 78 -1.78 -7.07 3.85
C THR A 78 -2.11 -7.00 5.34
N VAL A 79 -1.28 -7.64 6.19
CA VAL A 79 -1.39 -7.54 7.66
C VAL A 79 -1.10 -6.15 8.19
N LEU A 80 -0.44 -5.30 7.40
CA LEU A 80 -0.16 -3.92 7.77
C LEU A 80 -1.36 -3.01 7.48
N HIS A 81 -2.35 -3.47 6.71
CA HIS A 81 -3.35 -2.62 6.06
C HIS A 81 -2.71 -1.52 5.17
N SER A 82 -3.54 -0.88 4.37
CA SER A 82 -3.14 0.17 3.44
C SER A 82 -4.02 1.39 3.58
N SER A 83 -3.57 2.50 3.00
CA SER A 83 -4.37 3.71 2.83
C SER A 83 -4.08 4.35 1.47
N ARG A 84 -4.97 5.24 1.04
CA ARG A 84 -4.77 6.11 -0.13
C ARG A 84 -4.25 7.48 0.31
N THR A 85 -3.28 7.50 1.21
CA THR A 85 -2.62 8.73 1.67
C THR A 85 -1.44 9.04 0.77
N ASN A 86 -1.41 10.25 0.21
CA ASN A 86 -0.21 10.82 -0.42
C ASN A 86 0.27 12.01 0.43
N PRO A 87 1.39 11.89 1.14
CA PRO A 87 1.87 12.95 2.04
C PRO A 87 2.19 14.28 1.35
N SER A 88 2.43 14.29 0.04
CA SER A 88 2.64 15.54 -0.72
C SER A 88 1.35 16.24 -1.15
N LYS A 89 0.21 15.55 -1.05
CA LYS A 89 -1.08 16.00 -1.61
C LYS A 89 -2.23 15.74 -0.64
N MET A 90 -1.99 15.89 0.67
CA MET A 90 -3.02 15.61 1.68
C MET A 90 -4.11 16.68 1.63
N ARG A 91 -5.38 16.28 1.62
CA ARG A 91 -6.55 17.18 1.66
C ARG A 91 -7.09 17.45 3.07
N LYS A 92 -6.65 16.66 4.04
CA LYS A 92 -7.04 16.80 5.44
C LYS A 92 -5.81 16.48 6.28
N LEU A 93 -5.48 17.37 7.21
CA LEU A 93 -4.42 17.15 8.18
C LEU A 93 -4.98 16.37 9.39
N PRO A 94 -4.19 15.48 10.01
CA PRO A 94 -4.55 14.86 11.28
C PRO A 94 -4.77 15.91 12.38
N ASP A 95 -5.69 15.64 13.31
CA ASP A 95 -6.11 16.62 14.33
C ASP A 95 -4.94 17.12 15.20
N HIS A 96 -4.02 16.23 15.57
CA HIS A 96 -2.85 16.56 16.40
C HIS A 96 -1.75 17.37 15.67
N VAL A 97 -1.90 17.60 14.36
CA VAL A 97 -1.04 18.51 13.58
C VAL A 97 -1.83 19.62 12.90
N ALA A 98 -3.15 19.69 13.14
CA ALA A 98 -3.97 20.77 12.65
C ALA A 98 -3.51 22.07 13.33
N GLY A 99 -3.07 23.04 12.51
CA GLY A 99 -2.51 24.31 13.00
C GLY A 99 -0.99 24.44 12.88
N LYS A 100 -0.27 23.38 12.47
CA LYS A 100 1.13 23.53 12.03
C LYS A 100 1.18 24.05 10.59
N ASP A 101 2.13 24.92 10.32
CA ASP A 101 2.38 25.44 8.97
C ASP A 101 3.05 24.37 8.12
N PHE A 102 2.30 23.87 7.13
CA PHE A 102 2.79 22.99 6.08
C PHE A 102 2.68 23.71 4.73
N PRO A 103 3.67 23.54 3.82
CA PRO A 103 3.57 24.05 2.46
C PRO A 103 2.24 23.60 1.83
N ALA A 104 1.44 24.55 1.39
CA ALA A 104 0.14 24.30 0.81
C ALA A 104 0.13 24.67 -0.67
N SER A 105 -0.46 23.81 -1.50
CA SER A 105 -0.69 24.07 -2.92
C SER A 105 -2.19 24.08 -3.20
N VAL A 106 -2.64 25.09 -3.95
CA VAL A 106 -4.03 25.21 -4.40
C VAL A 106 -4.06 24.82 -5.87
N SER A 107 -4.80 23.75 -6.19
CA SER A 107 -5.08 23.38 -7.57
C SER A 107 -6.52 23.73 -7.90
N THR A 108 -6.73 24.52 -8.95
CA THR A 108 -8.03 24.73 -9.58
C THR A 108 -8.22 23.68 -10.66
N ARG A 109 -9.21 22.80 -10.50
CA ARG A 109 -9.60 21.88 -11.57
C ARG A 109 -10.87 22.43 -12.20
N GLY A 110 -10.78 22.82 -13.48
CA GLY A 110 -11.95 23.21 -14.26
C GLY A 110 -12.82 21.98 -14.52
N GLY A 111 -14.03 21.97 -13.96
CA GLY A 111 -15.02 20.93 -14.27
C GLY A 111 -15.57 21.11 -15.68
N VAL A 112 -15.87 20.00 -16.35
CA VAL A 112 -16.71 20.03 -17.56
C VAL A 112 -18.07 20.58 -17.14
N GLY A 113 -18.40 21.79 -17.58
CA GLY A 113 -19.61 22.52 -17.18
C GLY A 113 -19.40 23.80 -16.35
N GLY A 114 -18.19 24.33 -16.23
CA GLY A 114 -17.96 25.68 -15.66
C GLY A 114 -17.96 25.76 -14.13
N THR A 115 -18.04 24.64 -13.41
CA THR A 115 -17.85 24.61 -11.95
C THR A 115 -16.36 24.48 -11.61
N THR A 116 -15.76 25.55 -11.09
CA THR A 116 -14.37 25.56 -10.59
C THR A 116 -14.34 25.17 -9.11
N SER A 117 -13.88 23.95 -8.81
CA SER A 117 -13.62 23.54 -7.42
C SER A 117 -12.13 23.72 -7.10
N ALA A 118 -11.81 24.68 -6.24
CA ALA A 118 -10.46 24.88 -5.73
C ALA A 118 -10.16 23.83 -4.65
N THR A 119 -9.20 22.95 -4.89
CA THR A 119 -8.75 21.96 -3.89
C THR A 119 -7.45 22.45 -3.27
N LYS A 120 -7.48 22.72 -1.96
CA LYS A 120 -6.27 22.99 -1.16
C LYS A 120 -5.65 21.66 -0.71
N THR A 121 -4.35 21.52 -0.91
CA THR A 121 -3.57 20.35 -0.50
C THR A 121 -2.35 20.78 0.30
N TRP A 122 -1.91 19.94 1.23
CA TRP A 122 -0.75 20.17 2.07
C TRP A 122 0.32 19.12 1.81
N ASP A 123 1.58 19.57 1.81
CA ASP A 123 2.76 18.72 1.81
C ASP A 123 3.29 18.55 3.24
N VAL A 124 3.16 17.34 3.77
CA VAL A 124 3.63 16.98 5.11
C VAL A 124 4.91 16.15 5.09
N SER A 125 5.70 16.22 4.00
CA SER A 125 6.94 15.43 3.87
C SER A 125 7.95 15.69 4.98
N GLY A 126 8.05 16.93 5.49
CA GLY A 126 8.91 17.24 6.64
C GLY A 126 8.52 16.45 7.91
N ARG A 127 7.22 16.20 8.11
CA ARG A 127 6.71 15.36 9.22
C ARG A 127 7.07 13.90 9.00
N VAL A 128 6.98 13.41 7.76
CA VAL A 128 7.36 12.04 7.41
C VAL A 128 8.83 11.79 7.73
N LEU A 129 9.72 12.71 7.35
CA LEU A 129 11.16 12.64 7.66
C LEU A 129 11.41 12.65 9.17
N ALA A 130 10.76 13.56 9.90
CA ALA A 130 10.89 13.63 11.36
C ALA A 130 10.43 12.32 12.04
N ASN A 131 9.33 11.73 11.58
CA ASN A 131 8.80 10.49 12.12
C ASN A 131 9.69 9.28 11.76
N LEU A 132 10.27 9.23 10.56
CA LEU A 132 11.24 8.18 10.19
C LEU A 132 12.47 8.24 11.10
N SER A 133 13.03 9.44 11.30
CA SER A 133 14.19 9.67 12.18
C SER A 133 13.87 9.31 13.64
N ALA A 134 12.72 9.73 14.16
CA ALA A 134 12.31 9.41 15.52
C ALA A 134 12.01 7.92 15.76
N LEU A 135 11.65 7.18 14.71
CA LEU A 135 11.53 5.72 14.75
C LEU A 135 12.88 5.00 14.56
N GLY A 136 13.95 5.74 14.25
CA GLY A 136 15.27 5.19 13.94
C GLY A 136 15.31 4.43 12.62
N ILE A 137 14.35 4.62 11.71
CA ILE A 137 14.29 3.88 10.45
C ILE A 137 15.31 4.45 9.47
N GLU A 138 16.30 3.62 9.09
CA GLU A 138 17.37 4.01 8.16
C GLU A 138 17.02 3.70 6.70
N HIS A 139 16.26 2.62 6.47
CA HIS A 139 15.83 2.20 5.14
C HIS A 139 14.33 1.95 5.16
N LEU A 140 13.64 2.32 4.09
CA LEU A 140 12.20 2.14 3.97
C LEU A 140 11.84 1.34 2.72
N ILE A 141 11.10 0.26 2.92
CA ILE A 141 10.55 -0.58 1.86
C ILE A 141 9.11 -0.12 1.60
N ALA A 142 8.85 0.40 0.40
CA ALA A 142 7.53 0.86 -0.02
C ALA A 142 6.94 -0.11 -1.06
N LEU A 143 5.89 -0.83 -0.68
CA LEU A 143 5.11 -1.67 -1.59
C LEU A 143 3.91 -0.88 -2.13
N GLY A 144 3.80 -0.72 -3.44
CA GLY A 144 2.80 0.20 -3.98
C GLY A 144 2.66 0.23 -5.49
N GLY A 145 1.61 0.94 -5.94
CA GLY A 145 1.44 1.35 -7.33
C GLY A 145 1.96 2.76 -7.58
N GLY A 146 1.62 3.35 -8.73
CA GLY A 146 2.12 4.65 -9.20
C GLY A 146 2.16 5.75 -8.14
N ASP A 147 1.05 6.03 -7.44
CA ASP A 147 1.01 7.08 -6.41
C ASP A 147 1.95 6.82 -5.23
N THR A 148 2.02 5.57 -4.77
CA THR A 148 2.85 5.18 -3.62
C THR A 148 4.33 5.25 -3.98
N LEU A 149 4.69 4.72 -5.15
CA LEU A 149 6.08 4.70 -5.61
C LEU A 149 6.56 6.08 -6.05
N SER A 150 5.68 6.92 -6.62
CA SER A 150 6.02 8.32 -6.94
C SER A 150 6.37 9.11 -5.69
N TYR A 151 5.64 8.91 -4.59
CA TYR A 151 6.01 9.54 -3.33
C TYR A 151 7.28 8.94 -2.72
N ALA A 152 7.50 7.64 -2.88
CA ALA A 152 8.74 6.99 -2.47
C ALA A 152 9.96 7.58 -3.21
N ALA A 153 9.85 7.82 -4.52
CA ALA A 153 10.89 8.50 -5.30
C ALA A 153 11.17 9.92 -4.80
N LYS A 154 10.14 10.69 -4.45
CA LYS A 154 10.32 12.00 -3.81
C LYS A 154 11.06 11.91 -2.47
N LEU A 155 10.81 10.87 -1.66
CA LEU A 155 11.56 10.68 -0.41
C LEU A 155 13.02 10.30 -0.65
N ASP A 156 13.30 9.57 -1.72
CA ASP A 156 14.66 9.26 -2.17
C ASP A 156 15.43 10.54 -2.56
N GLU A 157 14.79 11.45 -3.31
CA GLU A 157 15.34 12.79 -3.61
C GLU A 157 15.61 13.61 -2.33
N LEU A 158 14.86 13.37 -1.26
CA LEU A 158 15.06 13.97 0.06
C LEU A 158 16.09 13.23 0.93
N GLY A 159 16.76 12.21 0.40
CA GLY A 159 17.85 11.49 1.04
C GLY A 159 17.46 10.26 1.86
N VAL A 160 16.19 9.81 1.80
CA VAL A 160 15.77 8.57 2.47
C VAL A 160 16.17 7.38 1.61
N LYS A 161 16.79 6.36 2.21
CA LYS A 161 17.14 5.13 1.47
C LYS A 161 15.88 4.29 1.24
N ILE A 162 15.41 4.24 0.00
CA ILE A 162 14.16 3.57 -0.36
C ILE A 162 14.43 2.28 -1.14
N ILE A 163 13.65 1.24 -0.84
CA ILE A 163 13.46 0.07 -1.71
C ILE A 163 12.00 0.06 -2.17
N ALA A 164 11.78 0.23 -3.46
CA ALA A 164 10.46 0.22 -4.07
C ALA A 164 10.09 -1.19 -4.56
N ILE A 165 8.89 -1.66 -4.22
CA ILE A 165 8.36 -2.95 -4.70
C ILE A 165 7.04 -2.69 -5.44
N PRO A 166 6.98 -2.94 -6.75
CA PRO A 166 5.80 -2.67 -7.56
C PRO A 166 4.66 -3.64 -7.23
N LYS A 167 3.53 -3.07 -6.83
CA LYS A 167 2.30 -3.77 -6.43
C LYS A 167 1.10 -3.15 -7.14
N MET A 168 0.58 -3.84 -8.14
CA MET A 168 -0.60 -3.46 -8.91
C MET A 168 -1.28 -4.71 -9.49
N MET A 169 -2.61 -4.67 -9.55
CA MET A 169 -3.45 -5.78 -10.06
C MET A 169 -3.45 -5.85 -11.59
N ASP A 170 -3.13 -4.73 -12.23
CA ASP A 170 -3.23 -4.39 -13.65
C ASP A 170 -1.86 -4.29 -14.34
N ASN A 171 -0.76 -4.44 -13.59
CA ASN A 171 0.62 -4.43 -14.09
C ASN A 171 1.01 -3.18 -14.88
N ASP A 172 0.58 -2.02 -14.43
CA ASP A 172 0.76 -0.72 -15.11
C ASP A 172 1.96 0.09 -14.58
N VAL A 173 2.76 -0.46 -13.67
CA VAL A 173 3.96 0.21 -13.15
C VAL A 173 5.07 0.15 -14.19
N ARG A 174 5.56 1.32 -14.61
CA ARG A 174 6.66 1.41 -15.59
C ARG A 174 7.94 0.77 -15.04
N ASN A 175 8.79 0.29 -15.95
CA ASN A 175 10.10 -0.30 -15.67
C ASN A 175 10.09 -1.64 -14.92
N THR A 176 8.91 -2.25 -14.72
CA THR A 176 8.81 -3.66 -14.36
C THR A 176 7.97 -4.38 -15.40
N GLU A 177 8.36 -5.61 -15.74
CA GLU A 177 7.54 -6.50 -16.55
C GLU A 177 6.39 -7.09 -15.73
N TYR A 178 6.53 -7.10 -14.41
CA TYR A 178 5.64 -7.82 -13.52
C TYR A 178 5.45 -7.14 -12.16
N CYS A 179 4.20 -6.89 -11.81
CA CYS A 179 3.78 -6.41 -10.50
C CYS A 179 3.32 -7.56 -9.61
N ILE A 180 3.61 -7.44 -8.31
CA ILE A 180 3.02 -8.36 -7.33
C ILE A 180 1.51 -8.21 -7.37
N GLY A 181 0.81 -9.35 -7.42
CA GLY A 181 -0.65 -9.44 -7.48
C GLY A 181 -1.22 -9.64 -8.88
N PHE A 182 -0.46 -9.35 -9.94
CA PHE A 182 -0.96 -9.44 -11.33
C PHE A 182 -1.35 -10.86 -11.74
N SER A 183 -0.51 -11.89 -11.52
CA SER A 183 -0.84 -13.29 -11.87
C SER A 183 -2.12 -13.73 -11.21
N THR A 184 -2.20 -13.47 -9.91
CA THR A 184 -3.35 -13.91 -9.14
C THR A 184 -4.61 -13.23 -9.66
N ALA A 185 -4.55 -11.97 -10.08
CA ALA A 185 -5.67 -11.29 -10.72
C ALA A 185 -6.10 -11.98 -12.02
N ILE A 186 -5.15 -12.30 -12.90
CA ILE A 186 -5.41 -13.02 -14.15
C ILE A 186 -6.02 -14.39 -13.87
N THR A 187 -5.44 -15.19 -12.96
CA THR A 187 -5.97 -16.49 -12.58
C THR A 187 -7.39 -16.37 -12.03
N ARG A 188 -7.65 -15.45 -11.09
CA ARG A 188 -8.99 -15.24 -10.54
C ARG A 188 -10.00 -14.78 -11.58
N ALA A 189 -9.60 -13.92 -12.53
CA ALA A 189 -10.46 -13.49 -13.63
C ALA A 189 -10.79 -14.66 -14.58
N SER A 190 -9.78 -15.46 -14.94
CA SER A 190 -9.96 -16.67 -15.75
C SER A 190 -10.91 -17.67 -15.06
N ASP A 191 -10.68 -17.95 -13.78
CA ASP A 191 -11.53 -18.84 -12.98
C ASP A 191 -12.99 -18.35 -12.98
N ALA A 192 -13.20 -17.04 -12.80
CA ALA A 192 -14.53 -16.44 -12.80
C ALA A 192 -15.22 -16.55 -14.18
N ILE A 193 -14.49 -16.31 -15.27
CA ILE A 193 -15.01 -16.46 -16.64
C ILE A 193 -15.42 -17.93 -16.87
N GLN A 194 -14.58 -18.89 -16.51
CA GLN A 194 -14.87 -20.31 -16.67
C GLN A 194 -16.12 -20.75 -15.88
N LEU A 195 -16.32 -20.22 -14.67
CA LEU A 195 -17.52 -20.48 -13.87
C LEU A 195 -18.80 -19.96 -14.55
N VAL A 196 -18.75 -18.75 -15.14
CA VAL A 196 -19.89 -18.18 -15.88
C VAL A 196 -20.14 -18.97 -17.16
N THR A 197 -19.10 -19.27 -17.94
CA THR A 197 -19.21 -20.02 -19.20
C THR A 197 -19.77 -21.42 -18.97
N SER A 198 -19.28 -22.15 -17.96
CA SER A 198 -19.76 -23.50 -17.67
C SER A 198 -21.25 -23.52 -17.28
N SER A 199 -21.68 -22.55 -16.47
CA SER A 199 -23.09 -22.38 -16.08
C SER A 199 -23.98 -22.06 -17.28
N PHE A 200 -23.53 -21.14 -18.15
CA PHE A 200 -24.27 -20.76 -19.35
C PHE A 200 -24.43 -21.91 -20.35
N LEU A 201 -23.34 -22.64 -20.62
CA LEU A 201 -23.36 -23.80 -21.52
C LEU A 201 -24.26 -24.92 -20.98
N SER A 202 -24.27 -25.13 -19.66
CA SER A 202 -25.19 -26.09 -19.02
C SER A 202 -26.66 -25.71 -19.23
N SER A 203 -27.02 -24.42 -19.14
CA SER A 203 -28.38 -23.94 -19.35
C SER A 203 -28.84 -24.05 -20.82
N MET A 204 -27.92 -23.77 -21.76
CA MET A 204 -28.22 -23.94 -23.19
C MET A 204 -28.46 -25.41 -23.58
N ARG A 205 -27.73 -26.35 -22.99
CA ARG A 205 -27.90 -27.80 -23.23
C ARG A 205 -29.30 -28.30 -22.84
N LEU A 206 -29.83 -27.81 -21.71
CA LEU A 206 -31.21 -28.12 -21.27
C LEU A 206 -32.29 -27.52 -22.19
N SER A 207 -31.95 -26.50 -22.98
CA SER A 207 -32.87 -25.78 -23.87
C SER A 207 -32.92 -26.37 -25.29
N SER A 208 -31.89 -27.14 -25.69
CA SER A 208 -31.90 -27.93 -26.93
C SER A 208 -32.58 -29.29 -26.77
N GLU A 209 -32.51 -29.90 -25.58
CA GLU A 209 -33.12 -31.22 -25.30
C GLU A 209 -34.65 -31.18 -25.07
N ARG A 210 -35.28 -29.99 -25.02
CA ARG A 210 -36.75 -29.82 -24.90
C ARG A 210 -37.45 -29.43 -26.20
N ARG A 211 -36.77 -29.53 -27.35
CA ARG A 211 -37.26 -29.04 -28.65
C ARG A 211 -37.50 -30.14 -29.70
N ASP A 212 -37.83 -31.36 -29.26
CA ASP A 212 -38.52 -32.34 -30.12
C ASP A 212 -39.93 -32.59 -29.57
N PRO A 213 -40.98 -32.02 -30.19
CA PRO A 213 -42.34 -32.51 -30.07
C PRO A 213 -42.61 -33.56 -31.16
N ASP A 214 -43.17 -34.70 -30.74
CA ASP A 214 -43.83 -35.70 -31.60
C ASP A 214 -44.93 -35.08 -32.48
#